data_AF-A0A7C7DNG6-F1
#
_entry.id   AF-A0A7C7DNG6-F1
#
_cell.length_a   1.000
_cell.length_b   1.000
_cell.length_c   1.000
_cell.angle_alpha   90.00
_cell.angle_beta   90.00
_cell.angle_gamma   90.00
#
_symmetry.space_group_name_H-M   'P 1'
#
loop_
_entity.id
_entity.type
_entity.pdbx_description
1 polymer ?
#
loop_
_entity_poly.entity_id
_entity_poly.type
_entity_poly.pdbx_seq_one_letter_code
_entity_poly.pdbx_strand_id
1 'polypeptide(L)'
;MSRKKDNDDLRSRRQLDKLKWETAQQLGLDDDLKDPDELSVREAGKIGGNMVRKLIKKGEEAIAEEGGRIAQENIRDKGENQKRRT
;
A
#
# COMPACT_ATOMS: atom_id res chain seq x y z
N MET A 1 16.25 16.54 16.04
CA MET A 1 15.18 15.79 15.33
C MET A 1 15.15 14.36 15.87
N SER A 2 13.97 13.79 16.03
CA SER A 2 13.71 12.64 16.92
C SER A 2 13.85 11.30 16.19
N ARG A 3 14.58 10.33 16.78
CA ARG A 3 14.89 8.98 16.25
C ARG A 3 13.69 8.19 15.71
N LYS A 4 12.46 8.56 16.12
CA LYS A 4 11.21 7.95 15.64
C LYS A 4 10.96 8.25 14.15
N LYS A 5 11.19 9.49 13.70
CA LYS A 5 10.95 9.90 12.31
C LYS A 5 11.86 9.13 11.33
N ASP A 6 13.11 8.89 11.74
CA ASP A 6 14.07 8.14 10.92
C ASP A 6 13.67 6.67 10.79
N ASN A 7 13.04 6.07 11.81
CA ASN A 7 12.58 4.68 11.76
C ASN A 7 11.39 4.49 10.80
N ASP A 8 10.44 5.42 10.80
CA ASP A 8 9.27 5.36 9.92
C ASP A 8 9.64 5.55 8.44
N ASP A 9 10.58 6.44 8.14
CA ASP A 9 11.12 6.61 6.79
C ASP A 9 11.80 5.30 6.30
N LEU A 10 12.62 4.68 7.15
CA LEU A 10 13.27 3.40 6.83
C LEU A 10 12.26 2.27 6.57
N ARG A 11 11.19 2.18 7.36
CA ARG A 11 10.11 1.20 7.14
C ARG A 11 9.41 1.44 5.82
N SER A 12 9.09 2.70 5.51
CA SER A 12 8.43 3.09 4.26
C SER A 12 9.29 2.75 3.04
N ARG A 13 10.60 3.03 3.09
CA ARG A 13 11.54 2.67 2.02
C ARG A 13 11.62 1.17 1.80
N ARG A 14 11.69 0.36 2.86
CA ARG A 14 11.71 -1.11 2.74
C ARG A 14 10.44 -1.66 2.10
N GLN A 15 9.28 -1.11 2.45
CA GLN A 15 8.01 -1.52 1.85
C GLN A 15 7.93 -1.15 0.37
N LEU A 16 8.41 0.04 0.01
CA LEU A 16 8.47 0.48 -1.39
C LEU A 16 9.46 -0.36 -2.20
N ASP A 17 10.60 -0.72 -1.63
CA ASP A 17 11.59 -1.58 -2.30
C ASP A 17 11.03 -2.99 -2.54
N LYS A 18 10.34 -3.56 -1.55
CA LYS A 18 9.61 -4.82 -1.73
C LYS A 18 8.58 -4.73 -2.85
N LEU A 19 7.78 -3.67 -2.88
CA LEU A 19 6.78 -3.45 -3.94
C LEU A 19 7.43 -3.34 -5.33
N LYS A 20 8.60 -2.70 -5.41
CA LYS A 20 9.38 -2.60 -6.65
C LYS A 20 9.78 -3.99 -7.16
N TRP A 21 10.38 -4.81 -6.30
CA TRP A 21 10.78 -6.19 -6.64
C TRP A 21 9.60 -7.08 -7.03
N GLU A 22 8.51 -7.05 -6.24
CA GLU A 22 7.29 -7.79 -6.57
C GLU A 22 6.71 -7.36 -7.93
N THR A 23 6.79 -6.06 -8.25
CA THR A 23 6.30 -5.53 -9.52
C THR A 23 7.20 -5.92 -10.68
N ALA A 24 8.51 -5.89 -10.51
CA ALA A 24 9.45 -6.35 -11.53
C ALA A 24 9.29 -7.83 -11.83
N GLN A 25 9.17 -8.68 -10.79
CA GLN A 25 8.94 -10.12 -10.96
C GLN A 25 7.63 -10.42 -11.71
N GLN A 26 6.55 -9.68 -11.43
CA GLN A 26 5.29 -9.82 -12.17
C GLN A 26 5.39 -9.40 -13.64
N LEU A 27 6.34 -8.53 -13.97
CA LEU A 27 6.60 -8.07 -15.33
C LEU A 27 7.67 -8.90 -16.04
N GLY A 28 8.32 -9.86 -15.35
CA GLY A 28 9.45 -10.61 -15.87
C GLY A 28 10.71 -9.76 -16.06
N LEU A 29 10.86 -8.71 -15.25
CA LEU A 29 11.96 -7.74 -15.30
C LEU A 29 12.83 -7.80 -14.04
N ASP A 30 12.72 -8.87 -13.25
CA ASP A 30 13.48 -9.00 -12.00
C ASP A 30 14.96 -9.30 -12.22
N ASP A 31 15.33 -9.89 -13.35
CA ASP A 31 16.74 -10.03 -13.73
C ASP A 31 17.31 -8.68 -14.18
N ASP A 32 16.64 -7.98 -15.09
CA ASP A 32 17.02 -6.62 -15.50
C ASP A 32 17.08 -5.64 -14.30
N LEU A 33 16.18 -5.79 -13.32
CA LEU A 33 16.19 -4.93 -12.13
C LEU A 33 17.40 -5.20 -11.21
N LYS A 34 18.02 -6.39 -11.27
CA LYS A 34 19.26 -6.70 -10.53
C LYS A 34 20.47 -6.01 -11.13
N ASP A 35 20.50 -5.83 -12.45
CA ASP A 35 21.61 -5.19 -13.16
C ASP A 35 21.20 -3.83 -13.76
N PRO A 36 21.70 -2.70 -13.21
CA PRO A 36 21.40 -1.37 -13.72
C PRO A 36 21.70 -1.15 -15.21
N ASP A 37 22.63 -1.92 -15.79
CA ASP A 37 23.02 -1.80 -17.19
C ASP A 37 22.07 -2.57 -18.13
N GLU A 38 21.31 -3.54 -17.61
CA GLU A 38 20.31 -4.32 -18.36
C GLU A 38 18.93 -3.65 -18.37
N LEU A 39 18.61 -2.85 -17.34
CA LEU A 39 17.30 -2.20 -17.22
C LEU A 39 17.16 -1.00 -18.15
N SER A 40 16.35 -1.12 -19.21
CA SER A 40 16.05 0.03 -20.05
C SER A 40 15.18 1.06 -19.32
N VAL A 41 15.29 2.34 -19.73
CA VAL A 41 14.44 3.44 -19.22
C VAL A 41 12.95 3.11 -19.38
N ARG A 42 12.58 2.40 -20.45
CA ARG A 42 11.19 1.99 -20.70
C ARG A 42 10.73 0.95 -19.68
N GLU A 43 11.59 0.00 -19.30
CA GLU A 43 11.29 -1.04 -18.31
C GLU A 43 11.22 -0.47 -16.90
N ALA A 44 12.17 0.39 -16.53
CA ALA A 44 12.10 1.17 -15.30
C ALA A 44 10.77 1.96 -15.21
N GLY A 45 10.36 2.58 -16.32
CA GLY A 45 9.06 3.27 -16.45
C GLY A 45 7.86 2.34 -16.27
N LYS A 46 7.88 1.13 -16.85
CA LYS A 46 6.83 0.11 -16.68
C LYS A 46 6.72 -0.33 -15.22
N ILE A 47 7.85 -0.58 -14.55
CA ILE A 47 7.87 -0.98 -13.13
C ILE A 47 7.28 0.15 -12.29
N GLY A 48 7.79 1.37 -12.42
CA GLY A 48 7.32 2.53 -11.65
C GLY A 48 5.82 2.82 -11.87
N GLY A 49 5.36 2.80 -13.12
CA GLY A 49 3.94 3.00 -13.43
C GLY A 49 3.02 1.94 -12.82
N ASN A 50 3.44 0.67 -12.82
CA ASN A 50 2.66 -0.40 -12.17
C ASN A 50 2.71 -0.32 -10.64
N MET A 51 3.81 0.13 -10.04
CA MET A 51 3.87 0.40 -8.61
C MET A 51 2.84 1.47 -8.21
N VAL A 52 2.76 2.58 -8.96
CA VAL A 52 1.79 3.66 -8.69
C VAL A 52 0.35 3.15 -8.79
N ARG A 53 0.01 2.37 -9.82
CA ARG A 53 -1.32 1.75 -9.94
C ARG A 53 -1.67 0.86 -8.75
N LYS A 54 -0.72 0.05 -8.27
CA LYS A 54 -0.91 -0.80 -7.08
C LYS A 54 -1.11 0.02 -5.81
N LEU A 55 -0.38 1.13 -5.65
CA LEU A 55 -0.53 2.02 -4.49
C LEU A 55 -1.91 2.68 -4.48
N ILE A 56 -2.39 3.17 -5.63
CA ILE A 56 -3.73 3.75 -5.75
C ILE A 56 -4.79 2.71 -5.36
N LYS A 57 -4.72 1.50 -5.95
CA LYS A 57 -5.67 0.43 -5.64
C LYS A 57 -5.71 0.09 -4.15
N LYS A 58 -4.54 -0.06 -3.50
CA LYS A 58 -4.45 -0.31 -2.06
C LYS A 58 -5.01 0.86 -1.24
N GLY A 59 -4.83 2.09 -1.70
CA GLY A 59 -5.41 3.28 -1.07
C GLY A 59 -6.94 3.28 -1.16
N GLU A 60 -7.50 2.98 -2.32
CA GLU A 60 -8.94 2.84 -2.53
C GLU A 60 -9.54 1.74 -1.65
N GLU A 61 -8.89 0.57 -1.59
CA GLU A 61 -9.28 -0.55 -0.73
C GLU A 61 -9.25 -0.17 0.76
N ALA A 62 -8.20 0.52 1.20
CA ALA A 62 -8.07 0.97 2.59
C ALA A 62 -9.17 1.97 2.98
N ILE A 63 -9.48 2.93 2.10
CA ILE A 63 -10.56 3.90 2.31
C ILE A 63 -11.92 3.19 2.38
N ALA A 64 -12.17 2.24 1.47
CA ALA A 64 -13.41 1.47 1.47
C ALA A 64 -13.56 0.62 2.74
N GLU A 65 -12.48 -0.02 3.19
CA GLU A 65 -12.47 -0.81 4.42
C GLU A 65 -12.75 0.07 5.65
N GLU A 66 -12.11 1.23 5.76
CA GLU A 66 -12.33 2.19 6.83
C GLU A 66 -13.79 2.66 6.87
N GLY A 67 -14.38 3.01 5.72
CA GLY A 67 -15.79 3.35 5.63
C GLY A 67 -16.71 2.21 6.08
N GLY A 68 -16.37 0.96 5.73
CA GLY A 68 -17.07 -0.23 6.20
C GLY A 68 -16.99 -0.42 7.71
N ARG A 69 -15.81 -0.22 8.33
CA ARG A 69 -15.64 -0.31 9.79
C ARG A 69 -16.49 0.73 10.52
N ILE A 70 -16.43 1.99 10.07
CA ILE A 70 -17.23 3.08 10.65
C ILE A 70 -18.74 2.77 10.54
N ALA A 71 -19.19 2.23 9.41
CA ALA A 71 -20.59 1.84 9.24
C ALA A 71 -21.00 0.74 10.24
N GLN A 72 -20.16 -0.27 10.44
CA GLN A 72 -20.42 -1.35 11.40
C GLN A 72 -20.47 -0.85 12.85
N GLU A 73 -19.54 0.02 13.24
CA GLU A 73 -19.51 0.63 14.57
C GLU A 73 -20.78 1.45 14.84
N ASN A 74 -21.20 2.27 13.87
CA ASN A 74 -22.43 3.04 13.98
C ASN A 74 -23.70 2.17 14.12
N ILE A 75 -23.73 1.00 13.45
CA ILE A 75 -24.86 0.06 13.59
C ILE A 75 -24.84 -0.59 14.98
N ARG A 76 -23.66 -0.99 15.47
CA ARG A 76 -23.49 -1.57 16.81
C ARG A 76 -23.96 -0.59 17.89
N ASP A 77 -23.51 0.66 17.83
CA ASP A 77 -23.83 1.68 18.82
C ASP A 77 -25.34 1.97 18.85
N LYS A 78 -26.01 1.98 17.69
CA LYS A 78 -27.49 2.11 17.63
C LYS A 78 -28.21 0.92 18.28
N GLY A 79 -27.75 -0.31 18.03
CA GLY A 79 -28.33 -1.53 18.61
C GLY A 79 -28.14 -1.61 20.13
N GLU A 80 -26.99 -1.18 20.64
CA GLU A 80 -26.72 -1.12 22.08
C GLU A 80 -27.55 -0.04 22.78
N ASN A 81 -27.71 1.14 22.16
CA ASN A 81 -28.50 2.23 22.73
C ASN A 81 -30.00 1.90 22.78
N GLN A 82 -30.49 1.09 21.84
CA GLN A 82 -31.88 0.61 21.83
C GLN A 82 -32.16 -0.43 22.93
N LYS A 83 -31.20 -1.32 23.23
CA LYS A 83 -31.30 -2.28 24.35
C LYS A 83 -31.25 -1.62 25.73
N ARG A 84 -30.59 -0.47 25.88
CA ARG A 84 -30.52 0.26 27.16
C ARG A 84 -31.80 1.06 27.48
N ARG A 85 -32.70 1.22 26.50
CA ARG A 85 -33.96 1.98 26.63
C ARG A 85 -35.19 1.08 26.85
N THR A 86 -35.02 -0.23 26.84
CA THR A 86 -36.04 -1.25 27.14
C THR A 86 -35.74 -1.93 28.46
#